data_AF-A0AAN8F776-F1
#
_entry.id   AF-A0AAN8F776-F1
#
_cell.length_a   1.000
_cell.length_b   1.000
_cell.length_c   1.000
_cell.angle_alpha   90.00
_cell.angle_beta   90.00
_cell.angle_gamma   90.00
#
_symmetry.space_group_name_H-M   'P 1'
#
loop_
_entity.id
_entity.type
_entity.pdbx_description
1 polymer ?
#
loop_
_entity_poly.entity_id
_entity_poly.type
_entity_poly.pdbx_seq_one_letter_code
_entity_poly.pdbx_strand_id
1 'polypeptide(L)'
;MDNIDGSEWVVVIAMMVHLLMAPGTKVEESFNVQATHDLIYHTYNLSAYDHNDFPGVVPRTFAGPIYLAMFGIPFRFILYLTGSPKFWMLFAVRFVLGMSVVIAFLNFARAVRKHFGTETAMFLRIIVASQFHM
;
A
#
# COMPACT_ATOMS: atom_id res chain seq x y z
N MET A 1 -19.58 -4.76 6.83
CA MET A 1 -18.92 -4.11 5.68
C MET A 1 -20.04 -3.77 4.71
N ASP A 2 -20.52 -2.53 4.77
CA ASP A 2 -21.51 -2.06 3.82
C ASP A 2 -20.91 -2.14 2.41
N ASN A 3 -21.69 -2.69 1.48
CA ASN A 3 -21.32 -2.92 0.10
C ASN A 3 -20.64 -1.68 -0.49
N ILE A 4 -19.60 -1.89 -1.30
CA ILE A 4 -18.93 -0.79 -2.04
C ILE A 4 -20.00 -0.16 -2.94
N ASP A 5 -20.38 1.07 -2.60
CA ASP A 5 -21.36 1.84 -3.35
C ASP A 5 -20.76 2.27 -4.69
N GLY A 6 -21.58 2.49 -5.73
CA GLY A 6 -21.12 2.60 -7.12
C GLY A 6 -19.93 3.56 -7.33
N SER A 7 -19.96 4.73 -6.69
CA SER A 7 -18.89 5.74 -6.82
C SER A 7 -17.62 5.45 -6.02
N GLU A 8 -17.64 4.49 -5.09
CA GLU A 8 -16.45 4.08 -4.34
C GLU A 8 -15.45 3.29 -5.21
N TRP A 9 -15.96 2.62 -6.26
CA TRP A 9 -15.14 1.90 -7.24
C TRP A 9 -14.15 2.80 -7.97
N VAL A 10 -14.47 4.09 -8.14
CA VAL A 10 -13.59 5.05 -8.81
C VAL A 10 -12.22 5.11 -8.13
N VAL A 11 -12.21 5.10 -6.79
CA VAL A 11 -10.96 5.16 -6.00
C VAL A 11 -10.21 3.83 -6.06
N VAL A 12 -10.93 2.71 -6.00
CA VAL A 12 -10.32 1.36 -6.11
C VAL A 12 -9.67 1.17 -7.47
N ILE A 13 -10.37 1.53 -8.55
CA ILE A 13 -9.86 1.42 -9.91
C ILE A 13 -8.65 2.34 -10.09
N ALA A 14 -8.74 3.58 -9.62
CA ALA A 14 -7.61 4.51 -9.69
C ALA A 14 -6.38 3.95 -8.97
N MET A 15 -6.52 3.41 -7.76
CA MET A 15 -5.42 2.76 -7.03
C MET A 15 -4.81 1.59 -7.82
N MET A 16 -5.64 0.73 -8.41
CA MET A 16 -5.18 -0.40 -9.22
C MET A 16 -4.43 0.06 -10.48
N VAL A 17 -4.92 1.10 -11.15
CA VAL A 17 -4.24 1.69 -12.32
C VAL A 17 -2.87 2.24 -11.93
N HIS A 18 -2.76 2.95 -10.81
CA HIS A 18 -1.48 3.46 -10.32
C HIS A 18 -0.51 2.33 -9.98
N LEU A 19 -0.98 1.28 -9.32
CA LEU A 19 -0.17 0.10 -8.98
C LEU A 19 0.43 -0.55 -10.24
N LEU A 20 -0.36 -0.67 -11.31
CA LEU A 20 0.06 -1.31 -12.56
C LEU A 20 0.93 -0.41 -13.44
N MET A 21 0.60 0.88 -13.54
CA MET A 21 1.29 1.82 -14.43
C MET A 21 2.59 2.36 -13.84
N ALA A 22 2.71 2.42 -12.51
CA ALA A 22 3.90 2.88 -11.81
C ALA A 22 4.50 1.74 -10.96
N PRO A 23 5.10 0.70 -11.57
CA PRO A 23 5.56 -0.49 -10.86
C PRO A 23 6.72 -0.22 -9.90
N GLY A 24 7.50 0.84 -10.15
CA GLY A 24 8.56 1.30 -9.25
C GLY A 24 8.02 1.98 -7.99
N THR A 25 8.84 2.00 -6.95
CA THR A 25 8.54 2.71 -5.71
C THR A 25 8.89 4.18 -5.83
N LYS A 26 8.04 5.06 -5.29
CA LYS A 26 8.43 6.45 -5.07
C LYS A 26 9.56 6.54 -4.03
N VAL A 27 10.34 7.61 -4.03
CA VAL A 27 11.46 7.80 -3.10
C VAL A 27 10.97 7.76 -1.66
N GLU A 28 9.79 8.32 -1.41
CA GLU A 28 9.14 8.37 -0.11
C GLU A 28 8.72 6.99 0.39
N GLU A 29 8.31 6.11 -0.52
CA GLU A 29 7.89 4.73 -0.23
C GLU A 29 9.08 3.78 -0.02
N SER A 30 10.20 4.06 -0.69
CA SER A 30 11.35 3.15 -0.81
C SER A 30 11.83 2.58 0.52
N PHE A 31 12.05 3.41 1.55
CA PHE A 31 12.50 2.95 2.86
C PHE A 31 11.53 1.95 3.51
N ASN A 32 10.22 2.22 3.46
CA ASN A 32 9.24 1.30 4.06
C ASN A 32 9.15 -0.01 3.26
N VAL A 33 9.25 0.08 1.93
CA VAL A 33 9.24 -1.11 1.07
C VAL A 33 10.49 -1.95 1.30
N GLN A 34 11.67 -1.35 1.43
CA GLN A 34 12.91 -2.07 1.73
C GLN A 34 12.89 -2.67 3.14
N ALA A 35 12.46 -1.91 4.15
CA ALA A 35 12.30 -2.47 5.50
C ALA A 35 11.30 -3.65 5.52
N THR A 36 10.23 -3.59 4.71
CA THR A 36 9.29 -4.70 4.54
C THR A 36 9.97 -5.90 3.87
N HIS A 37 10.74 -5.66 2.81
CA HIS A 37 11.54 -6.68 2.15
C HIS A 37 12.48 -7.38 3.13
N ASP A 38 13.20 -6.61 3.95
CA ASP A 38 14.18 -7.15 4.89
C ASP A 38 13.51 -7.99 5.97
N LEU A 39 12.39 -7.53 6.51
CA LEU A 39 11.57 -8.33 7.44
C LEU A 39 11.09 -9.63 6.80
N ILE A 40 10.66 -9.59 5.53
CA ILE A 40 10.16 -10.77 4.82
C ILE A 40 11.29 -11.75 4.48
N TYR A 41 12.46 -11.29 4.02
CA TYR A 41 13.51 -12.14 3.43
C TYR A 41 14.72 -12.38 4.34
N HIS A 42 15.12 -11.40 5.14
CA HIS A 42 16.29 -11.47 6.03
C HIS A 42 15.91 -11.80 7.47
N THR A 43 14.66 -11.50 7.88
CA THR A 43 14.04 -11.90 9.17
C THR A 43 14.86 -11.55 10.41
N TYR A 44 15.71 -12.46 10.90
CA TYR A 44 16.57 -12.24 12.07
C TYR A 44 18.00 -11.86 11.71
N ASN A 45 18.37 -11.93 10.43
CA ASN A 45 19.68 -11.55 9.93
C ASN A 45 19.77 -10.03 9.78
N LEU A 46 19.79 -9.32 10.91
CA LEU A 46 19.78 -7.85 10.96
C LEU A 46 20.98 -7.20 10.29
N SER A 47 22.11 -7.90 10.16
CA SER A 47 23.28 -7.38 9.44
C SER A 47 23.08 -7.30 7.93
N ALA A 48 22.11 -8.04 7.39
CA ALA A 48 21.76 -8.01 5.96
C ALA A 48 20.69 -6.96 5.62
N TYR A 49 20.29 -6.14 6.60
CA TYR A 49 19.27 -5.11 6.38
C TYR A 49 19.89 -3.90 5.67
N ASP A 50 19.20 -3.41 4.65
CA ASP A 50 19.60 -2.25 3.84
C ASP A 50 19.69 -0.97 4.71
N HIS A 51 18.93 -0.93 5.80
CA HIS A 51 18.93 0.19 6.74
C HIS A 51 20.27 0.45 7.45
N ASN A 52 21.17 -0.55 7.50
CA ASN A 52 22.51 -0.34 8.06
C ASN A 52 23.38 0.53 7.14
N ASP A 53 23.26 0.34 5.83
CA ASP A 53 24.01 1.07 4.81
C ASP A 53 23.30 2.38 4.43
N PHE A 54 21.96 2.38 4.48
CA PHE A 54 21.11 3.51 4.12
C PHE A 54 20.08 3.84 5.23
N PRO A 55 20.51 4.42 6.36
CA PRO A 55 19.63 4.72 7.51
C PRO A 55 18.59 5.82 7.23
N GLY A 56 18.73 6.54 6.12
CA GLY A 56 17.84 7.63 5.73
C GLY A 56 18.08 8.92 6.54
N VAL A 57 17.58 10.04 6.00
CA VAL A 57 17.78 11.38 6.59
C VAL A 57 16.81 11.72 7.73
N VAL A 58 15.77 10.90 7.92
CA VAL A 58 14.72 11.10 8.94
C VAL A 58 14.38 9.75 9.58
N PRO A 59 14.35 9.64 10.93
CA PRO A 59 13.99 8.40 11.61
C PRO A 59 12.53 8.03 11.30
N ARG A 60 12.30 6.78 10.89
CA ARG A 60 10.97 6.23 10.58
C ARG A 60 10.65 5.06 11.51
N THR A 61 9.37 4.86 11.77
CA THR A 61 8.89 3.72 12.55
C THR A 61 8.84 2.44 11.70
N PHE A 62 9.13 1.29 12.32
CA PHE A 62 8.96 -0.03 11.71
C PHE A 62 7.51 -0.54 11.72
N ALA A 63 6.56 0.20 12.31
CA ALA A 63 5.17 -0.24 12.41
C ALA A 63 4.53 -0.54 11.04
N GLY A 64 4.74 0.33 10.05
CA GLY A 64 4.27 0.12 8.68
C GLY A 64 4.89 -1.12 8.02
N PRO A 65 6.23 -1.25 7.99
CA PRO A 65 6.91 -2.43 7.48
C PRO A 65 6.49 -3.74 8.13
N ILE A 66 6.31 -3.76 9.47
CA ILE A 66 5.82 -4.95 10.18
C ILE A 66 4.39 -5.29 9.74
N TYR A 67 3.52 -4.29 9.65
CA TYR A 67 2.15 -4.47 9.16
C TYR A 67 2.14 -5.10 7.77
N LEU A 68 2.93 -4.59 6.83
CA LEU A 68 3.00 -5.11 5.47
C LEU A 68 3.65 -6.50 5.41
N ALA A 69 4.68 -6.76 6.21
CA ALA A 69 5.35 -8.05 6.28
C ALA A 69 4.40 -9.16 6.76
N MET A 70 3.50 -8.87 7.70
CA MET A 70 2.49 -9.84 8.16
C MET A 70 1.63 -10.39 7.00
N PHE A 71 1.25 -9.55 6.04
CA PHE A 71 0.52 -9.99 4.83
C PHE A 71 1.45 -10.52 3.74
N GLY A 72 2.69 -10.05 3.70
CA GLY A 72 3.67 -10.45 2.69
C GLY A 72 4.25 -11.85 2.88
N ILE A 73 4.44 -12.30 4.13
CA ILE A 73 4.99 -13.64 4.46
C ILE A 73 4.19 -14.80 3.83
N PRO A 74 2.84 -14.89 3.97
CA PRO A 74 2.08 -15.96 3.32
C PRO A 74 2.18 -15.88 1.79
N PHE A 75 2.24 -14.66 1.22
CA PHE A 75 2.41 -14.49 -0.23
C PHE A 75 3.80 -14.93 -0.71
N ARG A 76 4.86 -14.66 0.06
CA ARG A 76 6.21 -15.18 -0.20
C ARG A 76 6.20 -16.70 -0.27
N PHE A 77 5.49 -17.37 0.64
CA PHE A 77 5.38 -18.82 0.63
C PHE A 77 4.75 -19.33 -0.67
N ILE A 78 3.67 -18.70 -1.13
CA ILE A 78 3.03 -19.03 -2.42
C ILE A 78 4.01 -18.84 -3.58
N LEU A 79 4.70 -17.68 -3.66
CA LEU A 79 5.67 -17.41 -4.73
C LEU A 79 6.82 -18.41 -4.75
N TYR A 80 7.28 -18.84 -3.56
CA TYR A 80 8.30 -19.86 -3.43
C TYR A 80 7.84 -21.20 -4.01
N LEU A 81 6.61 -21.62 -3.69
CA LEU A 81 6.04 -22.87 -4.22
C LEU A 81 5.85 -22.82 -5.74
N THR A 82 5.50 -21.67 -6.30
CA THR A 82 5.30 -21.51 -7.75
C THR A 82 6.57 -21.17 -8.52
N GLY A 83 7.71 -20.98 -7.84
CA GLY A 83 8.96 -20.55 -8.48
C GLY A 83 8.89 -19.15 -9.11
N SER A 84 7.98 -18.30 -8.63
CA SER A 84 7.72 -16.99 -9.23
C SER A 84 8.80 -15.96 -8.86
N PRO A 85 9.11 -15.00 -9.75
CA PRO A 85 10.08 -13.94 -9.47
C PRO A 85 9.71 -13.09 -8.24
N LYS A 86 10.73 -12.65 -7.48
CA LYS A 86 10.58 -11.74 -6.32
C LYS A 86 9.85 -10.43 -6.68
N PHE A 87 9.90 -10.00 -7.95
CA PHE A 87 9.20 -8.83 -8.47
C PHE A 87 7.71 -8.80 -8.08
N TRP A 88 7.03 -9.94 -8.07
CA TRP A 88 5.61 -10.03 -7.68
C TRP A 88 5.37 -9.67 -6.21
N MET A 89 6.37 -9.83 -5.34
CA MET A 89 6.28 -9.44 -3.94
C MET A 89 6.14 -7.92 -3.79
N LEU A 90 6.77 -7.15 -4.69
CA LEU A 90 6.63 -5.70 -4.70
C LEU A 90 5.18 -5.28 -4.97
N PHE A 91 4.54 -5.90 -5.97
CA PHE A 91 3.12 -5.66 -6.26
C PHE A 91 2.22 -6.06 -5.10
N ALA A 92 2.45 -7.22 -4.48
CA ALA A 92 1.62 -7.68 -3.39
C ALA A 92 1.70 -6.76 -2.16
N VAL A 93 2.90 -6.36 -1.73
CA VAL A 93 3.06 -5.44 -0.59
C VAL A 93 2.42 -4.08 -0.90
N ARG A 94 2.62 -3.54 -2.10
CA ARG A 94 2.03 -2.25 -2.51
C ARG A 94 0.52 -2.32 -2.67
N PHE A 95 -0.02 -3.46 -3.13
CA PHE A 95 -1.46 -3.69 -3.16
C PHE A 95 -2.05 -3.68 -1.75
N VAL A 96 -1.43 -4.36 -0.78
CA VAL A 96 -1.89 -4.34 0.62
C VAL A 96 -1.88 -2.92 1.17
N LEU A 97 -0.77 -2.18 0.97
CA LEU A 97 -0.68 -0.78 1.39
C LEU A 97 -1.78 0.08 0.75
N GLY A 98 -1.92 0.01 -0.58
CA GLY A 98 -2.91 0.77 -1.34
C GLY A 98 -4.33 0.44 -0.92
N MET A 99 -4.66 -0.84 -0.72
CA MET A 99 -5.99 -1.25 -0.29
C MET A 99 -6.30 -0.77 1.13
N SER A 100 -5.34 -0.81 2.06
CA SER A 100 -5.52 -0.28 3.42
C SER A 100 -5.77 1.22 3.42
N VAL A 101 -5.06 1.98 2.57
CA VAL A 101 -5.30 3.41 2.36
C VAL A 101 -6.68 3.66 1.77
N VAL A 102 -7.06 2.92 0.72
CA VAL A 102 -8.38 3.05 0.09
C VAL A 102 -9.51 2.74 1.08
N ILE A 103 -9.40 1.68 1.89
CA ILE A 103 -10.40 1.35 2.90
C ILE A 103 -10.54 2.49 3.93
N ALA A 104 -9.42 3.00 4.45
CA ALA A 104 -9.43 4.11 5.39
C ALA A 104 -10.07 5.36 4.77
N PHE A 105 -9.71 5.69 3.53
CA PHE A 105 -10.25 6.80 2.79
C PHE A 105 -11.75 6.65 2.50
N LEU A 106 -12.22 5.47 2.12
CA LEU A 106 -13.63 5.23 1.86
C LEU A 106 -14.46 5.37 3.15
N ASN A 107 -13.94 4.92 4.29
CA ASN A 107 -14.59 5.16 5.59
C ASN A 107 -14.67 6.66 5.91
N PHE A 108 -13.62 7.42 5.62
CA PHE A 108 -13.65 8.88 5.71
C PHE A 108 -14.68 9.50 4.75
N ALA A 109 -14.70 9.10 3.49
CA ALA A 109 -15.65 9.61 2.49
C ALA A 109 -17.11 9.26 2.84
N ARG A 110 -17.36 8.11 3.49
CA ARG A 110 -18.69 7.75 4.02
C ARG A 110 -19.10 8.66 5.18
N ALA A 111 -18.17 9.04 6.05
CA ALA A 111 -18.43 10.04 7.09
C ALA A 111 -18.72 11.41 6.47
N VAL A 112 -17.97 11.82 5.44
CA VAL A 112 -18.23 13.06 4.69
C VAL A 112 -19.62 13.01 4.05
N ARG A 113 -20.01 11.89 3.43
CA ARG A 113 -21.37 11.70 2.89
C ARG A 113 -22.45 11.90 3.95
N LYS A 114 -22.25 11.33 5.14
CA LYS A 114 -23.21 11.43 6.25
C LYS A 114 -23.40 12.87 6.75
N HIS A 115 -22.33 13.68 6.77
CA HIS A 115 -22.36 15.03 7.33
C HIS A 115 -22.59 16.15 6.31
N PHE A 116 -22.15 15.96 5.06
CA PHE A 116 -22.12 17.00 4.02
C PHE A 116 -22.84 16.60 2.73
N GLY A 117 -23.49 15.43 2.70
CA GLY A 117 -24.28 14.96 1.57
C GLY A 117 -23.52 14.17 0.51
N THR A 118 -24.27 13.52 -0.38
CA THR A 118 -23.76 12.60 -1.41
C THR A 118 -22.88 13.30 -2.44
N GLU A 119 -23.27 14.49 -2.91
CA GLU A 119 -22.53 15.25 -3.92
C GLU A 119 -21.12 15.60 -3.42
N THR A 120 -21.02 16.11 -2.20
CA THR A 120 -19.73 16.45 -1.57
C THR A 120 -18.80 15.25 -1.48
N ALA A 121 -19.32 14.08 -1.08
CA ALA A 121 -18.53 12.86 -1.02
C ALA A 121 -18.12 12.34 -2.40
N MET A 122 -18.97 12.51 -3.41
CA MET A 122 -18.64 12.15 -4.80
C MET A 122 -17.53 13.04 -5.35
N PHE A 123 -17.63 14.35 -5.20
CA PHE A 123 -16.56 15.28 -5.60
C PHE A 123 -15.25 14.99 -4.88
N LEU A 124 -15.29 14.71 -3.57
CA LEU A 124 -14.12 14.31 -2.80
C LEU A 124 -13.44 13.08 -3.43
N ARG A 125 -14.21 12.03 -3.75
CA ARG A 125 -13.69 10.81 -4.38
C ARG A 125 -13.08 11.08 -5.75
N ILE A 126 -13.71 11.93 -6.59
CA ILE A 126 -13.21 12.26 -7.93
C ILE A 126 -11.93 13.08 -7.85
N ILE A 127 -11.89 14.11 -6.99
CA ILE A 127 -10.71 14.94 -6.80
C ILE A 127 -9.53 14.06 -6.38
N VAL A 128 -9.73 13.22 -5.37
CA VAL A 128 -8.72 12.30 -4.86
C VAL A 128 -8.31 11.29 -5.95
N ALA A 129 -9.27 10.69 -6.66
CA ALA A 129 -9.01 9.78 -7.77
C ALA A 129 -8.13 10.37 -8.90
N SER A 130 -8.22 11.67 -9.12
CA SER A 130 -7.44 12.39 -10.13
C SER A 130 -6.04 12.83 -9.67
N GLN A 131 -5.71 12.70 -8.37
CA GLN A 131 -4.39 13.04 -7.87
C GLN A 131 -3.37 11.94 -8.20
N PHE A 132 -2.23 12.32 -8.76
CA PHE A 132 -1.08 11.43 -9.00
C PHE A 132 -0.38 10.94 -7.71
N HIS A 133 -0.77 11.48 -6.56
CA HIS A 133 -0.14 11.24 -5.25
C HIS A 133 -1.03 10.49 -4.25
N MET A 134 -2.03 9.75 -4.73
CA MET A 134 -2.79 8.84 -3.87
C MET A 134 -1.93 7.73 -3.26
#